data_AF-A0A0A9Y2V8-F1
#
_entry.id   AF-A0A0A9Y2V8-F1
#
_cell.length_a   1.000
_cell.length_b   1.000
_cell.length_c   1.000
_cell.angle_alpha   90.00
_cell.angle_beta   90.00
_cell.angle_gamma   90.00
#
_symmetry.space_group_name_H-M   'P 1'
#
loop_
_entity.id
_entity.type
_entity.pdbx_description
1 polymer ?
#
loop_
_entity_poly.entity_id
_entity_poly.type
_entity_poly.pdbx_seq_one_letter_code
_entity_poly.pdbx_strand_id
1 'polypeptide(L)'
;QRCGKIPIPQLFISSRGSVKAASCAVIRKWISSALAAAGINAPPGSFRSAVNLNLANTNTPLDDILSRANWRSSGTFLKHYYRPVEKPLDLSDDNPTVSSFTPSV
;
A
#
# COMPACT_ATOMS: atom_id res chain seq x y z
N GLN A 1 2.72 -1.90 39.39
CA GLN A 1 4.02 -2.38 38.88
C GLN A 1 4.14 -2.04 37.40
N ARG A 2 5.13 -1.23 36.98
CA ARG A 2 5.45 -1.06 35.55
C ARG A 2 6.31 -2.24 35.12
N CYS A 3 5.75 -3.11 34.29
CA CYS A 3 6.40 -4.34 33.82
C CYS A 3 7.46 -3.99 32.76
N GLY A 4 8.68 -3.68 33.20
CA GLY A 4 9.79 -3.22 32.33
C GLY A 4 10.91 -4.24 32.13
N LYS A 5 10.64 -5.55 32.27
CA LYS A 5 11.71 -6.57 32.30
C LYS A 5 11.89 -7.39 31.02
N ILE A 6 11.00 -7.31 30.04
CA ILE A 6 11.07 -8.12 28.82
C ILE A 6 11.26 -7.20 27.62
N PRO A 7 12.44 -7.24 26.95
CA PRO A 7 12.62 -6.52 25.70
C PRO A 7 11.69 -7.11 24.63
N ILE A 8 10.94 -6.25 23.95
CA ILE A 8 10.05 -6.63 22.86
C ILE A 8 10.73 -6.20 21.56
N PRO A 9 11.40 -7.10 20.83
CA PRO A 9 12.18 -6.73 19.65
C PRO A 9 11.32 -6.46 18.40
N GLN A 10 10.00 -6.72 18.46
CA GLN A 10 9.12 -6.57 17.31
C GLN A 10 8.77 -5.09 17.07
N LEU A 11 8.88 -4.66 15.81
CA LEU A 11 8.53 -3.31 15.38
C LEU A 11 7.05 -2.99 15.62
N PHE A 12 6.16 -3.97 15.40
CA PHE A 12 4.72 -3.82 15.60
C PHE A 12 4.27 -4.54 16.87
N ILE A 13 3.68 -3.78 17.80
CA ILE A 13 3.23 -4.28 19.11
C ILE A 13 1.75 -3.97 19.34
N SER A 14 1.07 -4.84 20.08
CA SER A 14 -0.26 -4.57 20.62
C SER A 14 -0.13 -3.99 22.03
N SER A 15 -0.72 -2.81 22.25
CA SER A 15 -0.79 -2.17 23.56
C SER A 15 -2.06 -2.55 24.36
N ARG A 16 -3.02 -3.22 23.72
CA ARG A 16 -4.23 -3.71 24.41
C ARG A 16 -3.89 -4.95 25.23
N GLY A 17 -3.99 -4.84 26.56
CA GLY A 17 -3.68 -5.92 27.50
C GLY A 17 -2.18 -6.07 27.75
N SER A 18 -1.70 -7.31 27.84
CA SER A 18 -0.25 -7.56 27.93
C SER A 18 0.43 -7.15 26.63
N VAL A 19 1.50 -6.35 26.73
CA VAL A 19 2.26 -5.89 25.57
C VAL A 19 2.94 -7.08 24.91
N LYS A 20 2.65 -7.26 23.63
CA LYS A 20 3.14 -8.38 22.82
C LYS A 20 3.22 -7.98 21.36
N ALA A 21 3.89 -8.79 20.54
CA ALA A 21 3.89 -8.62 19.10
C ALA A 21 2.46 -8.49 18.53
N ALA A 22 2.25 -7.53 17.63
CA ALA A 22 0.98 -7.38 16.95
C ALA A 22 0.74 -8.57 16.01
N SER A 23 -0.44 -9.20 16.12
CA SER A 23 -0.80 -10.28 15.19
C SER A 23 -1.15 -9.70 13.82
N CYS A 24 -1.08 -10.54 12.78
CA CYS A 24 -1.50 -10.15 11.43
C CYS A 24 -2.96 -9.64 11.41
N ALA A 25 -3.85 -10.22 12.23
CA ALA A 25 -5.24 -9.77 12.34
C ALA A 25 -5.35 -8.34 12.92
N VAL A 26 -4.52 -8.00 13.90
CA VAL A 26 -4.48 -6.65 14.49
C VAL A 26 -4.00 -5.64 13.44
N ILE A 27 -2.92 -5.96 12.72
CA ILE A 27 -2.38 -5.09 11.66
C ILE A 27 -3.39 -4.92 10.53
N ARG A 28 -4.06 -5.99 10.08
CA ARG A 28 -5.14 -5.90 9.09
C ARG A 28 -6.25 -4.96 9.56
N LYS A 29 -6.65 -5.04 10.83
CA LYS A 29 -7.65 -4.13 11.40
C LYS A 29 -7.20 -2.68 11.35
N TRP A 30 -5.95 -2.38 11.69
CA TRP A 30 -5.42 -1.02 11.59
C TRP A 30 -5.48 -0.48 10.16
N ILE A 31 -5.07 -1.30 9.18
CA ILE A 31 -5.11 -0.93 7.76
C ILE A 31 -6.55 -0.72 7.29
N SER A 32 -7.47 -1.64 7.62
CA SER A 32 -8.89 -1.50 7.29
C SER A 32 -9.50 -0.23 7.88
N SER A 33 -9.19 0.09 9.14
CA SER A 33 -9.65 1.32 9.77
C SER A 33 -9.10 2.57 9.09
N ALA A 34 -7.83 2.56 8.68
CA ALA A 34 -7.23 3.68 7.95
C ALA A 34 -7.88 3.88 6.55
N LEU A 35 -8.10 2.80 5.81
CA LEU A 35 -8.79 2.85 4.52
C LEU A 35 -10.22 3.36 4.66
N ALA A 36 -10.97 2.86 5.64
CA ALA A 36 -12.34 3.31 5.90
C ALA A 36 -12.39 4.79 6.29
N ALA A 37 -11.45 5.26 7.12
CA ALA A 37 -11.35 6.67 7.50
C ALA A 37 -11.04 7.57 6.29
N ALA A 38 -10.34 7.06 5.27
CA ALA A 38 -10.09 7.75 4.01
C ALA A 38 -11.25 7.62 2.99
N GLY A 39 -12.36 6.96 3.34
CA GLY A 39 -13.47 6.71 2.42
C GLY A 39 -13.17 5.66 1.35
N ILE A 40 -12.10 4.86 1.51
CA ILE A 40 -11.68 3.85 0.54
C ILE A 40 -12.28 2.49 0.91
N ASN A 41 -13.15 1.98 0.04
CA ASN A 41 -13.73 0.64 0.20
C ASN A 41 -12.82 -0.44 -0.43
N ALA A 42 -11.78 -0.85 0.28
CA ALA A 42 -10.86 -1.88 -0.18
C ALA A 42 -10.34 -2.77 0.96
N PRO A 43 -10.00 -4.04 0.71
CA PRO A 43 -9.37 -4.89 1.71
C PRO A 43 -7.92 -4.46 1.97
N PRO A 44 -7.33 -4.75 3.15
CA PRO A 44 -5.93 -4.41 3.47
C PRO A 44 -4.90 -4.90 2.44
N GLY A 45 -5.16 -6.04 1.81
CA GLY A 45 -4.29 -6.61 0.77
C GLY A 45 -4.20 -5.77 -0.50
N SER A 46 -5.15 -4.86 -0.74
CA SER A 46 -5.18 -3.98 -1.92
C SER A 46 -3.93 -3.10 -2.03
N PHE A 47 -3.33 -2.71 -0.90
CA PHE A 47 -2.06 -1.98 -0.88
C PHE A 47 -0.96 -2.70 -1.65
N ARG A 48 -0.86 -4.02 -1.50
CA ARG A 48 0.16 -4.81 -2.22
C ARG A 48 -0.07 -4.75 -3.73
N SER A 49 -1.33 -4.78 -4.17
CA SER A 49 -1.70 -4.60 -5.59
C SER A 49 -1.35 -3.20 -6.09
N ALA A 50 -1.76 -2.16 -5.37
CA ALA A 50 -1.49 -0.78 -5.75
C ALA A 50 0.02 -0.48 -5.86
N VAL A 51 0.82 -0.93 -4.89
CA VAL A 51 2.28 -0.71 -4.88
C VAL A 51 2.95 -1.42 -6.06
N ASN A 52 2.64 -2.70 -6.29
CA ASN A 52 3.28 -3.46 -7.37
C ASN A 52 2.87 -2.96 -8.76
N LEU A 53 1.61 -2.54 -8.93
CA LEU A 53 1.17 -1.90 -10.16
C LEU A 53 1.88 -0.55 -10.37
N ASN A 54 2.02 0.26 -9.31
CA ASN A 54 2.74 1.52 -9.40
C ASN A 54 4.21 1.32 -9.82
N LEU A 55 4.90 0.33 -9.25
CA LEU A 55 6.27 0.00 -9.65
C LEU A 55 6.38 -0.38 -11.13
N ALA A 56 5.40 -1.14 -11.64
CA ALA A 56 5.34 -1.48 -13.06
C ALA A 56 5.13 -0.23 -13.94
N ASN A 57 4.26 0.69 -13.50
CA ASN A 57 4.00 1.95 -14.20
C ASN A 57 5.19 2.91 -14.18
N THR A 58 6.08 2.82 -13.18
CA THR A 58 7.31 3.63 -13.11
C THR A 58 8.50 2.98 -13.82
N ASN A 59 8.25 2.05 -14.76
CA ASN A 59 9.28 1.34 -15.53
C ASN A 59 10.31 0.60 -14.66
N THR A 60 9.92 0.12 -13.48
CA THR A 60 10.81 -0.70 -12.64
C THR A 60 11.00 -2.07 -13.32
N PRO A 61 12.23 -2.59 -13.43
CA PRO A 61 12.47 -3.92 -13.98
C PRO A 61 11.64 -4.99 -13.26
N LEU A 62 11.10 -5.94 -14.02
CA LEU A 62 10.24 -6.98 -13.46
C LEU A 62 10.95 -7.77 -12.36
N ASP A 63 12.22 -8.12 -12.54
CA ASP A 63 13.00 -8.87 -11.53
C ASP A 63 13.14 -8.10 -10.20
N ASP A 64 13.21 -6.77 -10.24
CA ASP A 64 13.22 -5.92 -9.05
C ASP A 64 11.86 -5.92 -8.35
N ILE A 65 10.77 -5.91 -9.13
CA ILE A 65 9.41 -6.03 -8.58
C ILE A 65 9.25 -7.39 -7.90
N LEU A 66 9.68 -8.48 -8.56
CA LEU A 66 9.58 -9.83 -8.02
C LEU A 66 10.41 -10.02 -6.75
N SER A 67 11.65 -9.51 -6.73
CA SER A 67 12.54 -9.62 -5.56
C SER A 67 11.97 -8.85 -4.35
N ARG A 68 11.51 -7.61 -4.55
CA ARG A 68 10.89 -6.79 -3.49
C ARG A 68 9.60 -7.39 -2.96
N ALA A 69 8.80 -8.00 -3.84
CA ALA A 69 7.55 -8.65 -3.48
C ALA A 69 7.73 -10.08 -2.94
N ASN A 70 8.96 -10.60 -2.91
CA ASN A 70 9.28 -11.98 -2.54
C ASN A 70 8.50 -13.01 -3.39
N TRP A 71 8.49 -12.83 -4.71
CA TRP A 71 7.95 -13.78 -5.68
C TRP A 71 9.07 -14.48 -6.44
N ARG A 72 8.93 -15.80 -6.61
CA ARG A 72 9.89 -16.62 -7.35
C ARG A 72 9.73 -16.53 -8.87
N SER A 73 8.55 -16.14 -9.34
CA SER A 73 8.24 -16.04 -10.76
C SER A 73 7.17 -14.97 -11.02
N SER A 74 7.10 -14.55 -12.28
CA SER A 74 6.17 -13.52 -12.75
C SER A 74 4.69 -13.94 -12.72
N GLY A 75 4.40 -15.24 -12.66
CA GLY A 75 3.04 -15.76 -12.76
C GLY A 75 2.08 -15.18 -11.71
N THR A 76 2.52 -15.06 -10.45
CA THR A 76 1.69 -14.46 -9.39
C THR A 76 1.46 -12.97 -9.63
N PHE A 77 2.52 -12.25 -10.04
CA PHE A 77 2.44 -10.82 -10.33
C PHE A 77 1.46 -10.55 -11.48
N LEU A 78 1.67 -11.19 -12.63
CA LEU A 78 0.87 -10.99 -13.83
C LEU A 78 -0.60 -11.37 -13.62
N LYS A 79 -0.85 -12.46 -12.89
CA LYS A 79 -2.22 -12.95 -12.66
C LYS A 79 -3.01 -12.11 -11.66
N HIS A 80 -2.36 -11.62 -10.59
CA HIS A 80 -3.08 -11.07 -9.44
C HIS A 80 -2.81 -9.58 -9.17
N TYR A 81 -1.67 -9.04 -9.60
CA TYR A 81 -1.17 -7.73 -9.19
C TYR A 81 -0.98 -6.75 -10.36
N TYR A 82 -0.67 -7.24 -11.56
CA TYR A 82 -0.62 -6.41 -12.76
C TYR A 82 -2.03 -6.16 -13.31
N ARG A 83 -2.63 -5.04 -12.92
CA ARG A 83 -3.96 -4.59 -13.37
C ARG A 83 -3.87 -3.16 -13.88
N PRO A 84 -3.37 -2.94 -15.11
CA PRO A 84 -3.27 -1.59 -15.66
C PRO A 84 -4.62 -0.90 -15.61
N VAL A 85 -4.64 0.29 -15.03
CA VAL A 85 -5.83 1.15 -15.07
C VAL A 85 -5.78 1.84 -16.41
N GLU A 86 -6.81 1.62 -17.24
CA GLU A 86 -7.01 2.43 -18.43
C GLU A 86 -7.15 3.87 -17.96
N LYS A 87 -6.17 4.71 -18.29
CA LYS A 87 -6.39 6.15 -18.18
C LYS A 87 -7.50 6.45 -19.20
N PRO A 88 -8.59 7.12 -18.80
CA PRO A 88 -9.52 7.65 -19.79
C PRO A 88 -8.68 8.39 -20.83
N LEU A 89 -8.89 8.08 -22.10
CA LEU A 89 -8.37 8.93 -23.16
C LEU A 89 -8.97 10.31 -22.86
N ASP A 90 -8.12 11.29 -22.59
CA ASP A 90 -8.53 12.69 -22.45
C ASP A 90 -9.05 13.15 -23.83
N LEU A 91 -10.27 12.75 -24.17
CA LEU A 91 -11.06 13.28 -25.28
C LEU A 91 -11.83 14.50 -24.77
N SER A 92 -11.09 15.46 -24.22
CA SER A 92 -11.59 16.82 -24.04
C SER A 92 -10.55 17.78 -24.58
N ASP A 93 -10.65 18.02 -25.88
CA ASP A 93 -10.49 19.38 -26.40
C ASP A 93 -11.33 20.33 -25.51
N ASP A 94 -10.72 21.44 -25.12
CA ASP A 94 -11.29 22.61 -24.45
C ASP A 94 -11.99 22.42 -23.08
N ASN A 95 -11.21 22.43 -21.99
CA ASN A 95 -11.72 22.90 -20.70
C ASN A 95 -10.64 23.65 -19.89
N PRO A 96 -10.63 25.01 -19.89
CA PRO A 96 -9.56 25.82 -19.32
C PRO A 96 -9.75 26.05 -17.81
N THR A 97 -9.81 25.00 -17.00
CA THR A 97 -10.00 25.16 -15.53
C THR A 97 -8.94 24.48 -14.66
N VAL A 98 -7.79 24.09 -15.22
CA VAL A 98 -6.61 23.74 -14.40
C VAL A 98 -5.67 24.94 -14.34
N SER A 99 -6.13 26.00 -13.67
CA SER A 99 -5.29 27.14 -13.33
C SER A 99 -4.36 26.76 -12.17
N SER A 100 -3.12 26.42 -12.54
CA SER A 100 -1.87 26.81 -11.86
C SER A 100 -1.79 26.67 -10.34
N PHE A 101 -1.12 25.62 -9.86
CA PHE A 101 -0.35 25.68 -8.61
C PHE A 101 1.12 25.88 -8.98
N THR A 102 1.61 27.12 -8.89
CA THR A 102 3.05 27.42 -8.93
C THR A 102 3.50 27.75 -7.51
N PRO A 103 4.43 26.99 -6.90
CA PRO A 103 4.98 27.36 -5.61
C PRO A 103 5.84 28.62 -5.78
N SER A 104 5.58 29.63 -4.96
CA SER A 104 6.40 30.85 -4.92
C SER A 104 7.72 30.56 -4.21
N VAL A 105 8.84 31.01 -4.80
CA VAL A 105 10.18 31.07 -4.18
C VAL A 105 10.32 32.36 -3.41
#